data_AF-A0A7R9MT21-F1
#
_entry.id   AF-A0A7R9MT21-F1
#
_cell.length_a   1.000
_cell.length_b   1.000
_cell.length_c   1.000
_cell.angle_alpha   90.00
_cell.angle_beta   90.00
_cell.angle_gamma   90.00
#
_symmetry.space_group_name_H-M   'P 1'
#
loop_
_entity.id
_entity.type
_entity.pdbx_description
1 polymer ?
#
loop_
_entity_poly.entity_id
_entity_poly.type
_entity_poly.pdbx_seq_one_letter_code
_entity_poly.pdbx_strand_id
1 'polypeptide(L)'
;GSLDGTITNLGAYDQCLSIESDSNLAVPFIGQYCVVKYQIALPPKPKRMTLRTPVFNFTGTPVSGTFLEEFSLSAHAFYERYGRTGICIPSLCSKNDFHSFLKRFISESHMNLTINDCHTKVLPKFNSLQLAIIVIFGVVLSLMILATSVDLIIVYTNDLNYIPFISFET
;
A
#
# COMPACT_ATOMS: atom_id res chain seq x y z
N GLY A 1 8.49 -6.60 10.25
CA GLY A 1 7.82 -7.78 9.67
C GLY A 1 6.97 -7.32 8.52
N SER A 2 7.10 -7.93 7.34
CA SER A 2 6.63 -7.42 6.03
C SER A 2 5.15 -7.69 5.71
N LEU A 3 4.32 -8.08 6.67
CA LEU A 3 2.99 -8.65 6.40
C LEU A 3 1.80 -7.78 6.82
N ASP A 4 2.00 -6.50 7.16
CA ASP A 4 0.89 -5.60 7.57
C ASP A 4 0.93 -4.20 6.90
N GLY A 5 1.60 -4.06 5.74
CA GLY A 5 1.85 -2.77 5.10
C GLY A 5 0.86 -2.38 4.00
N THR A 6 0.32 -1.16 4.06
CA THR A 6 -0.33 -0.51 2.91
C THR A 6 0.72 -0.20 1.85
N ILE A 7 0.48 -0.60 0.60
CA ILE A 7 1.41 -0.58 -0.56
C ILE A 7 2.03 0.78 -0.94
N THR A 8 1.76 1.87 -0.23
CA THR A 8 2.23 3.22 -0.60
C THR A 8 3.39 3.79 0.23
N ASN A 9 3.85 3.15 1.31
CA ASN A 9 5.13 3.53 1.94
C ASN A 9 5.52 2.50 3.02
N LEU A 10 6.19 1.41 2.62
CA LEU A 10 6.62 0.35 3.53
C LEU A 10 7.67 0.92 4.51
N GLY A 11 7.28 1.13 5.77
CA GLY A 11 8.14 1.59 6.86
C GLY A 11 7.77 2.95 7.47
N ALA A 12 7.32 3.92 6.67
CA ALA A 12 6.98 5.26 7.18
C ALA A 12 5.72 5.26 8.06
N TYR A 13 4.80 4.31 7.83
CA TYR A 13 3.63 4.10 8.67
C TYR A 13 4.02 3.67 10.08
N ASP A 14 4.75 2.56 10.21
CA ASP A 14 5.16 2.00 11.50
C ASP A 14 6.09 2.95 12.25
N GLN A 15 7.03 3.58 11.53
CA GLN A 15 7.93 4.57 12.09
C GLN A 15 7.14 5.76 12.65
N CYS A 16 6.15 6.28 11.92
CA CYS A 16 5.30 7.35 12.42
C CYS A 16 4.56 6.97 13.69
N LEU A 17 3.94 5.78 13.72
CA LEU A 17 3.21 5.32 14.90
C LEU A 17 4.10 5.05 16.11
N SER A 18 5.39 4.75 15.89
CA SER A 18 6.37 4.51 16.95
C SER A 18 6.91 5.78 17.62
N ILE A 19 6.60 6.97 17.08
CA ILE A 19 7.04 8.24 17.66
C ILE A 19 6.29 8.47 18.97
N GLU A 20 7.04 8.48 20.07
CA GLU A 20 6.56 8.80 21.41
C GLU A 20 7.48 9.88 22.00
N SER A 21 6.90 10.98 22.46
CA SER A 21 7.65 12.02 23.16
C SER A 21 8.08 11.54 24.54
N ASP A 22 9.25 12.00 25.00
CA ASP A 22 9.69 11.81 26.39
C ASP A 22 8.63 12.39 27.35
N SER A 23 8.33 11.65 28.42
CA SER A 23 7.33 11.98 29.43
C SER A 23 7.74 13.16 30.32
N ASN A 24 8.99 13.61 30.22
CA ASN A 24 9.51 14.81 30.90
C ASN A 24 9.15 16.12 30.17
N LEU A 25 8.57 16.06 28.97
CA LEU A 25 8.09 17.25 28.28
C LEU A 25 6.77 17.75 28.89
N ALA A 26 6.59 19.08 28.92
CA ALA A 26 5.37 19.72 29.41
C ALA A 26 4.09 19.26 28.68
N VAL A 27 4.22 18.80 27.43
CA VAL A 27 3.11 18.21 26.68
C VAL A 27 3.62 16.97 25.92
N PRO A 28 3.34 15.75 26.41
CA PRO A 28 3.68 14.53 25.67
C PRO A 28 2.80 14.41 24.42
N PHE A 29 3.40 13.99 23.31
CA PHE A 29 2.70 13.70 22.07
C PHE A 29 3.11 12.34 21.50
N ILE A 30 2.22 11.77 20.70
CA ILE A 30 2.47 10.55 19.94
C ILE A 30 2.32 10.83 18.45
N GLY A 31 3.00 10.06 17.62
CA GLY A 31 2.82 10.12 16.18
C GLY A 31 1.46 9.56 15.75
N GLN A 32 0.83 10.24 14.79
CA GLN A 32 -0.42 9.87 14.17
C GLN A 32 -0.24 9.86 12.65
N TYR A 33 -0.59 8.76 12.01
CA TYR A 33 -0.52 8.61 10.57
C TYR A 33 -1.86 8.92 9.93
N CYS A 34 -1.93 9.96 9.09
CA CYS A 34 -3.13 10.33 8.35
C CYS A 34 -3.00 9.97 6.87
N VAL A 35 -4.09 9.46 6.29
CA VAL A 35 -4.17 9.23 4.84
C VAL A 35 -4.88 10.41 4.18
N VAL A 36 -4.16 11.14 3.33
CA VAL A 36 -4.68 12.24 2.54
C VAL A 36 -5.08 11.73 1.17
N LYS A 37 -6.34 11.95 0.82
CA LYS A 37 -6.86 11.73 -0.52
C LYS A 37 -6.84 13.04 -1.28
N TYR A 38 -6.20 13.04 -2.43
CA TYR A 38 -6.17 14.19 -3.33
C TYR A 38 -6.78 13.83 -4.68
N GLN A 39 -7.56 14.76 -5.20
CA GLN A 39 -8.14 14.67 -6.53
C GLN A 39 -7.60 15.83 -7.36
N ILE A 40 -6.98 15.49 -8.48
CA ILE A 40 -6.52 16.46 -9.47
C ILE A 40 -7.76 16.97 -10.21
N ALA A 41 -7.95 18.29 -10.33
CA ALA A 41 -8.98 18.81 -11.22
C ALA A 41 -8.58 18.53 -12.66
N LEU A 42 -9.26 17.54 -13.25
CA LEU A 42 -9.14 17.24 -14.67
C LEU A 42 -10.23 17.99 -15.44
N PRO A 43 -9.99 18.31 -16.73
CA PRO A 43 -11.04 18.84 -17.60
C PRO A 43 -12.24 17.88 -17.64
N PRO A 44 -13.45 18.36 -17.97
CA PRO A 44 -14.65 17.52 -17.95
C PRO A 44 -14.50 16.26 -18.81
N LYS A 45 -14.92 15.11 -18.27
CA LYS A 45 -14.77 13.79 -18.92
C LYS A 45 -15.45 13.81 -20.30
N PRO A 46 -14.75 13.46 -21.39
CA PRO A 46 -15.36 13.40 -22.71
C PRO A 46 -16.39 12.27 -22.79
N LYS A 47 -17.45 12.45 -23.60
CA LYS A 47 -18.53 11.45 -23.77
C LYS A 47 -18.05 10.11 -24.32
N ARG A 48 -16.93 10.10 -25.05
CA ARG A 48 -16.26 8.91 -25.58
C ARG A 48 -14.79 9.01 -25.24
N MET A 49 -14.28 7.98 -24.58
CA MET A 49 -12.92 7.94 -24.09
C MET A 49 -12.31 6.60 -24.46
N THR A 50 -11.12 6.62 -25.06
CA THR A 50 -10.33 5.42 -25.34
C THR A 50 -9.06 5.46 -24.51
N LEU A 51 -8.36 4.33 -24.39
CA LEU A 51 -7.07 4.26 -23.68
C LEU A 51 -5.98 5.19 -24.28
N ARG A 52 -6.21 5.74 -25.49
CA ARG A 52 -5.30 6.64 -26.20
C ARG A 52 -5.85 8.06 -26.39
N THR A 53 -7.02 8.39 -25.85
CA THR A 53 -7.48 9.79 -25.91
C THR A 53 -6.67 10.65 -24.95
N PRO A 54 -5.92 11.66 -25.43
CA PRO A 54 -5.16 12.54 -24.57
C PRO A 54 -6.13 13.39 -23.74
N VAL A 55 -5.91 13.43 -22.42
CA VAL A 55 -6.73 14.24 -21.51
C VAL A 55 -6.44 15.74 -21.67
N PHE A 56 -5.21 16.07 -22.08
CA PHE A 56 -4.75 17.43 -22.33
C PHE A 56 -4.24 17.53 -23.77
N ASN A 57 -4.60 18.61 -24.46
CA ASN A 57 -4.08 18.87 -25.80
C ASN A 57 -2.84 19.77 -25.71
N PHE A 58 -1.67 19.20 -25.96
CA PHE A 58 -0.40 19.92 -25.90
C PHE A 58 0.10 20.40 -27.26
N THR A 59 -0.66 20.22 -28.35
CA THR A 59 -0.24 20.65 -29.69
C THR A 59 0.04 22.15 -29.73
N GLY A 60 1.22 22.53 -30.21
CA GLY A 60 1.65 23.93 -30.27
C GLY A 60 2.16 24.52 -28.95
N THR A 61 2.30 23.72 -27.89
CA THR A 61 2.98 24.12 -26.65
C THR A 61 4.43 23.64 -26.64
N PRO A 62 5.35 24.29 -25.90
CA PRO A 62 6.75 23.84 -25.74
C PRO A 62 6.88 22.46 -25.06
N VAL A 63 5.76 21.89 -24.64
CA VAL A 63 5.65 20.64 -23.89
C VAL A 63 5.26 19.47 -24.80
N SER A 64 4.92 19.74 -26.06
CA SER A 64 4.63 18.72 -27.08
C SER A 64 5.88 17.89 -27.38
N GLY A 65 5.72 16.56 -27.44
CA GLY A 65 6.79 15.60 -27.64
C GLY A 65 7.60 15.25 -26.37
N THR A 66 7.19 15.74 -25.20
CA THR A 66 7.85 15.44 -23.93
C THR A 66 7.09 14.36 -23.14
N PHE A 67 7.67 13.92 -22.01
CA PHE A 67 7.05 13.00 -21.06
C PHE A 67 5.63 13.40 -20.62
N LEU A 68 5.32 14.70 -20.59
CA LEU A 68 3.98 15.19 -20.21
C LEU A 68 2.89 14.79 -21.22
N GLU A 69 3.23 14.68 -22.50
CA GLU A 69 2.29 14.20 -23.52
C GLU A 69 1.95 12.73 -23.31
N GLU A 70 2.96 11.90 -23.01
CA GLU A 70 2.76 10.48 -22.69
C GLU A 70 1.98 10.30 -21.36
N PHE A 71 2.26 11.13 -20.36
CA PHE A 71 1.50 11.17 -19.13
C PHE A 71 0.02 11.52 -19.37
N SER A 72 -0.30 12.37 -20.34
CA SER A 72 -1.69 12.73 -20.67
C SER A 72 -2.51 11.57 -21.23
N LEU A 73 -1.85 10.59 -21.87
CA LEU A 73 -2.51 9.38 -22.34
C LEU A 73 -2.92 8.50 -21.17
N SER A 74 -2.12 8.47 -20.10
CA SER A 74 -2.40 7.69 -18.88
C SER A 74 -3.25 8.45 -17.85
N ALA A 75 -3.43 9.76 -18.04
CA ALA A 75 -4.15 10.62 -17.10
C ALA A 75 -5.65 10.27 -16.98
N HIS A 76 -6.18 9.45 -17.88
CA HIS A 76 -7.55 8.96 -17.80
C HIS A 76 -7.85 8.20 -16.50
N ALA A 77 -6.85 7.53 -15.92
CA ALA A 77 -6.97 6.83 -14.66
C ALA A 77 -7.36 7.76 -13.48
N PHE A 78 -7.02 9.05 -13.56
CA PHE A 78 -7.30 10.01 -12.49
C PHE A 78 -8.75 10.53 -12.48
N TYR A 79 -9.57 10.23 -13.50
CA TYR A 79 -11.00 10.58 -13.47
C TYR A 79 -11.79 9.80 -12.43
N GLU A 80 -11.39 8.55 -12.17
CA GLU A 80 -12.11 7.62 -11.29
C GLU A 80 -11.27 7.21 -10.07
N ARG A 81 -9.98 7.58 -10.03
CA ARG A 81 -9.08 7.28 -8.93
C ARG A 81 -8.62 8.55 -8.21
N TYR A 82 -8.71 8.49 -6.89
CA TYR A 82 -8.11 9.46 -5.98
C TYR A 82 -6.66 9.03 -5.68
N GLY A 83 -5.74 9.98 -5.70
CA GLY A 83 -4.40 9.77 -5.17
C GLY A 83 -4.47 9.62 -3.66
N ARG A 84 -3.67 8.72 -3.08
CA ARG A 84 -3.59 8.50 -1.63
C ARG A 84 -2.15 8.62 -1.18
N THR A 85 -1.90 9.57 -0.28
CA THR A 85 -0.58 9.74 0.35
C THR A 85 -0.76 9.66 1.85
N GLY A 86 0.21 9.05 2.52
CA GLY A 86 0.25 8.98 3.96
C GLY A 86 1.26 9.96 4.52
N ILE A 87 0.91 10.59 5.62
CA ILE A 87 1.70 11.63 6.28
C ILE A 87 1.70 11.40 7.78
N CYS A 88 2.79 11.79 8.41
CA CYS A 88 2.91 11.74 9.86
C CYS A 88 2.63 13.11 10.47
N ILE A 89 1.73 13.16 11.43
CA ILE A 89 1.43 14.36 12.22
C ILE A 89 1.48 14.02 13.71
N PRO A 90 1.83 14.97 14.59
CA PRO A 90 1.72 14.74 16.03
C PRO A 90 0.25 14.72 16.46
N SER A 91 -0.08 13.94 17.49
CA SER A 91 -1.43 13.83 18.07
C SER A 91 -1.99 15.14 18.63
N LEU A 92 -1.11 16.11 18.89
CA LEU A 92 -1.49 17.46 19.33
C LEU A 92 -2.11 18.30 18.20
N CYS A 93 -1.88 17.92 16.94
CA CYS A 93 -2.42 18.64 15.80
C CYS A 93 -3.86 18.17 15.53
N SER A 94 -4.80 19.10 15.47
CA SER A 94 -6.18 18.79 15.05
C SER A 94 -6.23 18.56 13.54
N LYS A 95 -7.09 17.64 13.11
CA LYS A 95 -7.34 17.35 11.68
C LYS A 95 -7.66 18.62 10.88
N ASN A 96 -8.37 19.58 11.49
CA ASN A 96 -8.79 20.82 10.83
C ASN A 96 -7.63 21.82 10.63
N ASP A 97 -6.69 21.87 11.57
CA ASP A 97 -5.51 22.74 11.47
C ASP A 97 -4.60 22.24 10.35
N PHE A 98 -4.43 20.92 10.31
CA PHE A 98 -3.64 20.28 9.27
C PHE A 98 -4.32 20.37 7.88
N HIS A 99 -5.64 20.26 7.81
CA HIS A 99 -6.40 20.52 6.58
C HIS A 99 -6.15 21.92 6.03
N SER A 100 -6.13 22.92 6.92
CA SER A 100 -5.91 24.31 6.55
C SER A 100 -4.48 24.55 6.06
N PHE A 101 -3.50 23.90 6.69
CA PHE A 101 -2.10 23.91 6.24
C PHE A 101 -1.95 23.31 4.84
N LEU A 102 -2.47 22.10 4.62
CA LEU A 102 -2.42 21.46 3.31
C LEU A 102 -3.15 22.25 2.23
N LYS A 103 -4.31 22.80 2.56
CA LYS A 103 -5.09 23.62 1.63
C LYS A 103 -4.31 24.86 1.19
N ARG A 104 -3.53 25.48 2.08
CA ARG A 104 -2.65 26.62 1.72
C ARG A 104 -1.44 26.19 0.90
N PHE A 105 -0.87 25.02 1.17
CA PHE A 105 0.26 24.51 0.40
C PHE A 105 -0.15 24.12 -1.03
N ILE A 106 -1.39 23.66 -1.21
CA ILE A 106 -1.91 23.12 -2.46
C ILE A 106 -2.85 24.12 -3.16
N SER A 107 -3.20 25.26 -2.55
CA SER A 107 -4.15 26.23 -3.11
C SER A 107 -3.74 26.85 -4.45
N GLU A 108 -2.45 26.85 -4.78
CA GLU A 108 -1.98 27.27 -6.11
C GLU A 108 -2.27 26.23 -7.20
N SER A 109 -2.56 25.00 -6.81
CA SER A 109 -2.99 23.94 -7.71
C SER A 109 -4.48 23.70 -7.58
N HIS A 110 -5.18 23.49 -8.70
CA HIS A 110 -6.60 23.14 -8.72
C HIS A 110 -6.81 21.70 -8.22
N MET A 111 -6.44 21.38 -6.98
CA MET A 111 -6.58 20.04 -6.39
C MET A 111 -7.54 20.09 -5.20
N ASN A 112 -8.48 19.15 -5.17
CA ASN A 112 -9.37 18.97 -4.03
C ASN A 112 -8.75 17.96 -3.07
N LEU A 113 -8.60 18.39 -1.81
CA LEU A 113 -8.01 17.57 -0.75
C LEU A 113 -9.09 17.12 0.22
N THR A 114 -9.02 15.86 0.61
CA THR A 114 -9.84 15.28 1.67
C THR A 114 -8.93 14.48 2.58
N ILE A 115 -8.88 14.86 3.86
CA ILE A 115 -8.14 14.09 4.86
C ILE A 115 -9.06 12.97 5.33
N ASN A 116 -8.63 11.74 5.08
CA ASN A 116 -9.29 10.53 5.56
C ASN A 116 -8.61 10.02 6.82
N ASP A 117 -9.14 8.89 7.34
CA ASP A 117 -8.79 8.26 8.61
C ASP A 117 -7.34 8.45 9.05
N CYS A 118 -7.21 8.96 10.28
CA CYS A 118 -5.95 9.17 10.95
C CYS A 118 -5.81 8.12 12.04
N HIS A 119 -4.79 7.28 11.93
CA HIS A 119 -4.52 6.17 12.82
C HIS A 119 -3.40 6.54 13.78
N THR A 120 -3.60 6.26 15.05
CA THR A 120 -2.53 6.22 16.05
C THR A 120 -2.13 4.76 16.26
N LYS A 121 -1.13 4.51 17.10
CA LYS A 121 -0.70 3.17 17.50
C LYS A 121 -1.83 2.49 18.29
N VAL A 122 -2.81 1.94 17.58
CA VAL A 122 -3.91 1.16 18.15
C VAL A 122 -3.54 -0.30 17.98
N LEU A 123 -3.45 -1.03 19.10
CA LEU A 123 -3.27 -2.48 19.07
C LEU A 123 -4.35 -3.10 18.18
N PRO A 124 -4.01 -4.01 17.24
CA PRO A 124 -5.00 -4.61 16.36
C PRO A 124 -6.04 -5.34 17.22
N LYS A 125 -7.25 -4.81 17.27
CA LYS A 125 -8.40 -5.49 17.86
C LYS A 125 -8.91 -6.47 16.82
N PHE A 126 -8.38 -7.69 16.84
CA PHE A 126 -8.86 -8.75 15.97
C PHE A 126 -10.34 -9.00 16.22
N ASN A 127 -11.13 -8.86 15.16
CA ASN A 127 -12.54 -9.24 15.21
C ASN A 127 -12.65 -10.77 15.24
N SER A 128 -13.63 -11.34 15.94
CA SER A 128 -13.79 -12.79 16.09
C SER A 128 -13.87 -13.52 14.73
N LEU A 129 -14.40 -12.86 13.71
CA LEU A 129 -14.46 -13.38 12.34
C LEU A 129 -13.07 -13.45 11.69
N GLN A 130 -12.23 -12.43 11.89
CA GLN A 130 -10.85 -12.42 11.35
C GLN A 130 -10.01 -13.53 12.00
N LEU A 131 -10.19 -13.75 13.31
CA LEU A 131 -9.52 -14.85 14.01
C LEU A 131 -9.91 -16.22 13.44
N ALA A 132 -11.20 -16.45 13.17
CA ALA A 132 -11.68 -17.70 12.59
C ALA A 132 -11.05 -17.97 11.21
N ILE A 133 -10.97 -16.95 10.37
CA ILE A 133 -10.33 -17.04 9.04
C ILE A 133 -8.85 -17.44 9.17
N ILE A 134 -8.10 -16.78 10.06
CA ILE A 134 -6.68 -17.06 10.26
C ILE A 134 -6.46 -18.52 10.70
N VAL A 135 -7.30 -19.03 11.60
CA VAL A 135 -7.21 -20.43 12.06
C VAL A 135 -7.49 -21.40 10.91
N ILE A 136 -8.54 -21.17 10.12
CA ILE A 136 -8.88 -22.05 8.99
C ILE A 136 -7.75 -22.10 7.97
N PHE A 137 -7.23 -20.95 7.54
CA PHE A 137 -6.11 -20.90 6.60
C PHE A 137 -4.83 -21.50 7.18
N GLY A 138 -4.58 -21.31 8.48
CA GLY A 138 -3.43 -21.91 9.17
C GLY A 138 -3.48 -23.44 9.17
N VAL A 139 -4.66 -24.03 9.38
CA VAL A 139 -4.86 -25.49 9.31
C VAL A 139 -4.67 -26.03 7.89
N VAL A 140 -5.19 -25.34 6.87
CA VAL A 140 -5.01 -25.77 5.47
C VAL A 140 -3.53 -25.71 5.09
N LEU A 141 -2.81 -24.65 5.48
CA LEU A 141 -1.37 -24.51 5.24
C LEU A 141 -0.56 -25.61 5.92
N SER A 142 -0.87 -25.95 7.17
CA SER A 142 -0.14 -27.01 7.88
C SER A 142 -0.38 -28.38 7.24
N LEU A 143 -1.60 -28.68 6.79
CA LEU A 143 -1.90 -29.89 6.04
C LEU A 143 -1.13 -29.95 4.71
N MET A 144 -1.01 -28.82 3.99
CA MET A 144 -0.21 -28.77 2.76
C MET A 144 1.27 -29.03 3.05
N ILE A 145 1.85 -28.41 4.09
CA ILE A 145 3.25 -28.64 4.46
C ILE A 145 3.50 -30.10 4.84
N LEU A 146 2.60 -30.70 5.63
CA LEU A 146 2.70 -32.11 5.99
C LEU A 146 2.61 -33.02 4.77
N ALA A 147 1.63 -32.78 3.88
CA ALA A 147 1.49 -33.55 2.65
C ALA A 147 2.75 -33.44 1.76
N THR A 148 3.28 -32.24 1.56
CA THR A 148 4.52 -32.02 0.80
C THR A 148 5.72 -32.69 1.46
N SER A 149 5.83 -32.65 2.79
CA SER A 149 6.91 -33.31 3.51
C SER A 149 6.87 -34.83 3.36
N VAL A 150 5.68 -35.44 3.43
CA VAL A 150 5.49 -36.88 3.24
C VAL A 150 5.81 -37.27 1.80
N ASP A 151 5.34 -36.50 0.82
CA ASP A 151 5.59 -36.75 -0.60
C ASP A 151 7.10 -36.69 -0.91
N LEU A 152 7.81 -35.68 -0.39
CA LEU A 152 9.26 -35.57 -0.50
C LEU A 152 10.00 -36.76 0.14
N ILE A 153 9.56 -37.21 1.33
CA ILE A 153 10.16 -38.37 2.00
C ILE A 153 9.93 -39.65 1.17
N ILE A 154 8.72 -39.85 0.64
CA ILE A 154 8.40 -41.03 -0.20
C ILE A 154 9.26 -41.03 -1.46
N VAL A 155 9.35 -39.91 -2.18
CA VAL A 155 10.19 -39.78 -3.38
C VAL A 155 11.65 -40.08 -3.04
N TYR A 156 12.18 -39.50 -1.96
CA TYR A 156 13.56 -39.73 -1.54
C TYR A 156 13.84 -41.20 -1.14
N THR A 157 12.91 -41.85 -0.43
CA THR A 157 13.06 -43.27 -0.07
C THR A 157 12.94 -44.21 -1.28
N ASN A 158 12.11 -43.86 -2.27
CA ASN A 158 11.99 -44.64 -3.50
C ASN A 158 13.23 -44.49 -4.40
N ASP A 159 13.84 -43.31 -4.47
CA ASP A 159 15.12 -43.11 -5.15
C ASP A 159 16.25 -43.89 -4.48
N LEU A 160 16.31 -43.94 -3.14
CA LEU A 160 17.27 -44.77 -2.40
C LEU A 160 17.05 -46.28 -2.60
N ASN A 161 15.79 -46.72 -2.72
CA ASN A 161 15.46 -48.12 -2.99
C ASN A 161 15.69 -48.54 -4.46
N TYR A 162 16.03 -47.62 -5.36
CA TYR A 162 16.47 -47.93 -6.73
C TYR A 162 18.00 -48.14 -6.84
N ILE A 163 18.76 -47.93 -5.77
CA ILE A 163 20.20 -48.25 -5.68
C ILE A 163 20.46 -49.54 -4.88
N PRO A 164 19.94 -50.70 -5.30
CA PRO A 164 20.61 -51.95 -5.02
C PRO A 164 20.74 -52.74 -6.32
N PHE A 165 21.68 -52.40 -7.23
CA PHE A 165 22.29 -53.36 -8.19
C PHE A 165 23.36 -52.77 -9.14
N ILE A 166 24.17 -51.78 -8.76
CA ILE A 166 25.40 -51.49 -9.54
C ILE A 166 26.58 -51.23 -8.59
N SER A 167 27.11 -52.31 -8.01
CA SER A 167 28.47 -52.32 -7.48
C SER A 167 29.08 -53.71 -7.65
N PHE A 168 29.91 -53.83 -8.69
CA PHE A 168 31.15 -54.61 -8.75
C PHE A 168 31.15 -56.03 -8.17
N GLU A 169 31.15 -57.02 -9.06
CA GLU A 169 31.81 -58.31 -8.83
C GLU A 169 32.98 -58.40 -9.84
N THR A 170 34.20 -58.40 -9.31
CA THR A 170 35.42 -58.94 -9.95
C THR A 170 35.42 -60.45 -9.82
#